data_AF-A0A848TLI6-F1
#
_entry.id   AF-A0A848TLI6-F1
#
_cell.length_a   1.000
_cell.length_b   1.000
_cell.length_c   1.000
_cell.angle_alpha   90.00
_cell.angle_beta   90.00
_cell.angle_gamma   90.00
#
_symmetry.space_group_name_H-M   'P 1'
#
loop_
_entity.id
_entity.type
_entity.pdbx_description
1 polymer ?
#
loop_
_entity_poly.entity_id
_entity_poly.type
_entity_poly.pdbx_seq_one_letter_code
_entity_poly.pdbx_strand_id
1 'polypeptide(L)' 'MPVLNRIAGYADDMTEWRRWLHRHPELGLDCHQTAAFVV' A
#
# COMPACT_ATOMS: atom_id res chain seq x y z
N MET A 1 -15.45 17.76 -18.72
CA MET A 1 -15.06 17.93 -17.30
C MET A 1 -13.86 17.03 -17.05
N PRO A 2 -12.70 17.53 -16.60
CA PRO A 2 -11.57 16.65 -16.38
C PRO A 2 -11.91 15.79 -15.17
N VAL A 3 -12.07 14.49 -15.38
CA VAL A 3 -11.94 13.53 -14.29
C VAL A 3 -10.48 13.62 -13.88
N LEU A 4 -10.18 14.40 -12.83
CA LEU A 4 -8.88 14.38 -12.19
C LEU A 4 -8.69 12.96 -11.67
N ASN A 5 -7.92 12.15 -12.40
CA ASN A 5 -7.63 10.78 -12.02
C ASN A 5 -6.64 10.81 -10.84
N ARG A 6 -7.19 11.06 -9.65
CA ARG A 6 -6.43 11.16 -8.41
C ARG A 6 -5.63 9.89 -8.12
N ILE A 7 -6.11 8.73 -8.57
CA ILE A 7 -5.43 7.44 -8.44
C ILE A 7 -4.14 7.43 -9.27
N ALA A 8 -4.14 8.00 -10.48
CA ALA A 8 -2.93 8.08 -11.30
C ALA A 8 -1.81 8.91 -10.62
N GLY A 9 -2.18 9.88 -9.77
CA GLY A 9 -1.21 10.66 -8.98
C GLY A 9 -0.52 9.88 -7.86
N TYR A 10 -1.08 8.73 -7.44
CA TYR A 10 -0.50 7.88 -6.39
C TYR A 10 0.24 6.66 -6.96
N ALA A 11 0.56 6.62 -8.25
CA ALA A 11 1.15 5.45 -8.90
C ALA A 11 2.47 5.00 -8.26
N ASP A 12 3.33 5.95 -7.90
CA ASP A 12 4.62 5.69 -7.26
C ASP A 12 4.42 5.20 -5.82
N ASP A 13 3.57 5.88 -5.04
CA ASP A 13 3.24 5.50 -3.66
C ASP A 13 2.67 4.08 -3.60
N MET A 14 1.70 3.77 -4.46
CA MET A 14 1.11 2.42 -4.54
C MET A 14 2.14 1.36 -4.95
N THR A 15 3.10 1.72 -5.81
CA THR A 15 4.20 0.82 -6.17
C THR A 15 5.11 0.56 -4.98
N GLU A 16 5.40 1.58 -4.17
CA GLU A 16 6.19 1.45 -2.95
C GLU A 16 5.46 0.59 -1.92
N TRP A 17 4.20 0.88 -1.62
CA TRP A 17 3.38 0.11 -0.69
C TRP A 17 3.34 -1.37 -1.09
N ARG A 18 3.09 -1.66 -2.38
CA ARG A 18 3.10 -3.04 -2.89
C ARG A 18 4.44 -3.72 -2.63
N ARG A 19 5.55 -3.04 -2.92
CA ARG A 19 6.91 -3.61 -2.73
C ARG A 19 7.22 -3.81 -1.25
N TRP A 20 6.81 -2.90 -0.38
CA TRP A 20 7.02 -3.02 1.06
C TRP A 20 6.24 -4.21 1.63
N LEU A 21 4.94 -4.31 1.31
CA LEU A 21 4.07 -5.40 1.76
C LEU A 21 4.55 -6.76 1.25
N HIS A 22 5.03 -6.85 -0.01
CA HIS A 22 5.60 -8.09 -0.54
C HIS A 22 6.91 -8.51 0.13
N ARG A 23 7.69 -7.57 0.67
CA ARG A 23 8.93 -7.88 1.41
C ARG A 23 8.68 -8.28 2.85
N HIS A 24 7.51 -7.95 3.41
CA HIS A 24 7.15 -8.20 4.81
C HIS A 24 5.82 -8.95 4.91
N PRO A 25 5.70 -10.18 4.37
CA PRO A 25 4.49 -10.96 4.51
C PRO A 25 4.31 -11.42 5.97
N GLU A 26 3.08 -11.34 6.47
CA GLU A 26 2.67 -11.85 7.78
C GLU A 26 1.57 -12.91 7.62
N LEU A 27 1.46 -13.80 8.61
CA LEU A 27 0.59 -14.98 8.52
C LEU A 27 -0.79 -14.70 9.11
N GLY A 28 -1.85 -15.07 8.38
CA GLY A 28 -3.21 -15.11 8.91
C GLY A 28 -3.63 -13.81 9.60
N LEU A 29 -3.86 -13.88 10.91
CA LEU A 29 -4.27 -12.75 11.75
C LEU A 29 -3.10 -12.08 12.51
N ASP A 30 -1.88 -12.60 12.38
CA ASP A 30 -0.68 -12.09 13.07
C ASP A 30 -0.04 -10.91 12.29
N CYS A 31 -0.86 -9.95 11.85
CA CYS A 31 -0.48 -8.86 10.93
C CYS A 31 -0.01 -7.58 11.65
N HIS A 32 0.85 -7.71 12.66
CA HIS A 32 1.24 -6.59 13.52
C HIS A 32 2.02 -5.51 12.77
N GLN A 33 3.00 -5.87 11.95
CA GLN A 33 3.82 -4.93 11.18
C GLN A 33 3.02 -4.31 10.03
N THR A 34 2.18 -5.12 9.38
CA THR A 34 1.27 -4.68 8.31
C THR A 34 0.26 -3.67 8.85
N ALA A 35 -0.34 -3.94 10.01
CA ALA A 35 -1.27 -3.01 10.65
C ALA A 35 -0.58 -1.71 11.06
N ALA A 36 0.64 -1.78 11.62
CA ALA A 36 1.43 -0.60 11.98
C ALA A 36 1.82 0.26 10.76
N PHE A 37 1.98 -0.35 9.59
CA PHE A 37 2.32 0.34 8.34
C PHE A 37 1.15 1.12 7.71
N VAL A 38 -0.10 0.73 7.99
CA VAL A 38 -1.29 1.35 7.36
C VAL A 38 -1.80 2.60 8.10
N VAL A 39 -1.33 2.85 9.34
CA VAL A 39 -1.72 4.00 10.18
C VAL A 39 -1.14 5.32 9.64
#